data_AF-A0A1H3I6H5-F1
#
_entry.id   AF-A0A1H3I6H5-F1
#
_cell.length_a   1.000
_cell.length_b   1.000
_cell.length_c   1.000
_cell.angle_alpha   90.00
_cell.angle_beta   90.00
_cell.angle_gamma   90.00
#
_symmetry.space_group_name_H-M   'P 1'
#
loop_
_entity.id
_entity.type
_entity.pdbx_description
1 polymer ?
#
loop_
_entity_poly.entity_id
_entity_poly.type
_entity_poly.pdbx_seq_one_letter_code
_entity_poly.pdbx_strand_id
1 'polypeptide(L)'
;MSIEHRYTRRHARDLAVQIQYRNRHFRRARGRNVSDQGMYLEVSNLTLPTGTLVVLEVRELERDWRIPAIVVHQDSSGIGVMFRETQPELLHANADELIPLPLGFDPSAAAGLSAA
;
A
#
# COMPACT_ATOMS: atom_id res chain seq x y z
N MET A 1 -21.61 20.35 4.45
CA MET A 1 -21.40 18.95 4.89
C MET A 1 -21.04 18.15 3.66
N SER A 2 -19.74 17.91 3.45
CA SER A 2 -19.26 17.16 2.29
C SER A 2 -18.76 15.82 2.83
N ILE A 3 -19.55 14.78 2.63
CA ILE A 3 -19.20 13.41 3.00
C ILE A 3 -18.18 12.96 1.95
N GLU A 4 -16.89 13.20 2.23
CA GLU A 4 -15.81 12.62 1.44
C GLU A 4 -15.77 11.12 1.74
N HIS A 5 -16.46 10.40 0.88
CA HIS A 5 -16.58 8.96 0.80
C HIS A 5 -15.18 8.31 0.85
N ARG A 6 -14.81 7.76 2.02
CA ARG A 6 -13.60 6.96 2.27
C ARG A 6 -13.66 5.61 1.54
N TYR A 7 -13.83 5.61 0.22
CA TYR A 7 -13.86 4.41 -0.64
C TYR A 7 -12.45 3.90 -0.99
N THR A 8 -11.50 4.04 -0.08
CA THR A 8 -10.23 3.34 -0.25
C THR A 8 -10.39 1.93 0.30
N ARG A 9 -10.69 0.99 -0.59
CA ARG A 9 -10.81 -0.45 -0.30
C ARG A 9 -9.53 -0.90 0.39
N ARG A 10 -9.60 -1.21 1.69
CA ARG A 10 -8.45 -1.77 2.44
C ARG A 10 -8.32 -3.23 2.06
N HIS A 11 -7.19 -3.59 1.47
CA HIS A 11 -6.91 -4.98 1.15
C HIS A 11 -6.32 -5.63 2.39
N ALA A 12 -6.99 -6.69 2.88
CA ALA A 12 -6.42 -7.55 3.91
C ALA A 12 -5.21 -8.26 3.30
N ARG A 13 -4.02 -7.84 3.68
CA ARG A 13 -2.73 -8.44 3.29
C ARG A 13 -1.93 -8.66 4.53
N ASP A 14 -1.14 -9.72 4.58
CA ASP A 14 -0.19 -9.96 5.66
C ASP A 14 1.22 -9.69 5.13
N LEU A 15 1.71 -8.46 5.34
CA LEU A 15 3.03 -8.05 4.87
C LEU A 15 4.01 -8.00 6.04
N ALA A 16 5.18 -8.62 5.87
CA ALA A 16 6.28 -8.42 6.80
C ALA A 16 6.82 -6.99 6.64
N VAL A 17 6.70 -6.19 7.69
CA VAL A 17 7.15 -4.78 7.69
C VAL A 17 8.24 -4.60 8.73
N GLN A 18 9.31 -3.90 8.38
CA GLN A 18 10.26 -3.37 9.36
C GLN A 18 9.99 -1.87 9.54
N ILE A 19 9.83 -1.45 10.78
CA ILE A 19 9.63 -0.03 11.11
C ILE A 19 11.00 0.53 11.50
N GLN A 20 11.50 1.48 10.73
CA GLN A 20 12.66 2.28 11.09
C GLN A 20 12.19 3.57 11.77
N TYR A 21 12.65 3.77 12.99
CA TYR A 21 12.44 5.01 13.76
C TYR A 21 13.77 5.44 14.36
N ARG A 22 14.27 6.61 13.93
CA ARG A 22 15.62 7.08 14.24
C ARG A 22 16.65 6.01 13.85
N ASN A 23 17.51 5.59 14.78
CA ASN A 23 18.52 4.53 14.55
C ASN A 23 18.05 3.14 15.01
N ARG A 24 16.74 2.95 15.24
CA ARG A 24 16.18 1.66 15.68
C ARG A 24 15.33 1.05 14.57
N HIS A 25 15.47 -0.26 14.40
CA HIS A 25 14.68 -1.06 13.47
C HIS A 25 13.82 -2.03 14.28
N PHE A 26 12.51 -2.00 14.06
CA PHE A 26 11.55 -2.91 14.65
C PHE A 26 11.12 -3.92 13.59
N ARG A 27 11.62 -5.16 13.69
CA ARG A 27 11.45 -6.21 12.67
C ARG A 27 10.24 -7.12 12.87
N ARG A 28 9.39 -6.81 13.86
CA ARG A 28 8.25 -7.66 14.28
C ARG A 28 6.90 -7.01 13.94
N ALA A 29 6.83 -6.17 12.91
CA ALA A 29 5.58 -5.56 12.48
C ALA A 29 4.96 -6.35 11.33
N ARG A 30 3.63 -6.52 11.37
CA ARG A 30 2.84 -7.08 10.28
C ARG A 30 1.85 -6.04 9.77
N GLY A 31 1.94 -5.70 8.49
CA GLY A 31 0.89 -4.95 7.82
C GLY A 31 -0.32 -5.85 7.64
N ARG A 32 -1.51 -5.45 8.15
CA ARG A 32 -2.75 -6.25 8.05
C ARG A 32 -3.80 -5.66 7.12
N ASN A 33 -3.83 -4.32 7.04
CA ASN A 33 -4.78 -3.58 6.21
C ASN A 33 -4.00 -2.54 5.44
N VAL A 34 -3.84 -2.75 4.13
CA VAL A 34 -3.07 -1.84 3.26
C VAL A 34 -4.03 -1.08 2.35
N SER A 35 -3.78 0.21 2.20
CA SER A 35 -4.35 1.07 1.19
C SER A 35 -3.26 1.88 0.49
N ASP A 36 -3.59 2.58 -0.59
CA ASP A 36 -2.69 3.53 -1.25
C ASP A 36 -2.26 4.69 -0.33
N GLN A 37 -3.09 5.08 0.65
CA GLN A 37 -2.78 6.17 1.59
C GLN A 37 -2.10 5.74 2.89
N GLY A 38 -2.07 4.45 3.22
CA GLY A 38 -1.67 4.04 4.57
C GLY A 38 -1.82 2.58 4.88
N MET A 39 -1.50 2.23 6.12
CA MET A 39 -1.46 0.85 6.58
C MET A 39 -1.78 0.74 8.06
N TYR A 40 -2.37 -0.38 8.47
CA TYR A 40 -2.39 -0.79 9.87
C TYR A 40 -1.28 -1.81 10.14
N LEU A 41 -0.44 -1.53 11.13
CA LEU A 41 0.68 -2.36 11.55
C LEU A 41 0.36 -3.01 12.90
N GLU A 42 0.18 -4.32 12.88
CA GLU A 42 0.14 -5.14 14.08
C GLU A 42 1.56 -5.27 14.63
N VAL A 43 1.78 -4.80 15.86
CA VAL A 43 3.09 -4.78 16.51
C VAL A 43 2.95 -5.15 17.98
N SER A 44 3.70 -6.15 18.42
CA SER A 44 3.80 -6.46 19.85
C SER A 44 4.86 -5.59 20.51
N ASN A 45 4.50 -4.93 21.62
CA ASN A 45 5.40 -4.17 22.49
C ASN A 45 6.07 -2.94 21.83
N LEU A 46 5.42 -2.32 20.85
CA LEU A 46 5.87 -1.06 20.26
C LEU A 46 4.75 -0.03 20.33
N THR A 47 4.95 1.01 21.14
CA THR A 47 4.10 2.20 21.17
C THR A 47 4.87 3.35 20.54
N LEU A 48 4.34 3.89 19.45
CA LEU A 48 4.86 5.11 18.85
C LEU A 48 3.79 6.19 18.98
N PRO A 49 4.11 7.38 19.52
CA PRO A 49 3.14 8.46 19.64
C PRO A 49 2.56 8.88 18.29
N THR A 50 1.30 9.29 18.28
CA THR A 50 0.71 9.98 17.12
C THR A 50 1.57 11.18 16.72
N GLY A 51 1.73 11.39 15.42
CA GLY A 51 2.62 12.41 14.85
C GLY A 51 4.07 11.94 14.65
N THR A 52 4.43 10.74 15.10
CA THR A 52 5.78 10.20 14.92
C THR A 52 6.03 9.87 13.45
N LEU A 53 7.12 10.39 12.88
CA LEU A 53 7.61 10.02 11.56
C LEU A 53 8.40 8.72 11.64
N VAL A 54 8.07 7.80 10.74
CA VAL A 54 8.72 6.50 10.58
C VAL A 54 9.00 6.21 9.12
N VAL A 55 9.91 5.28 8.86
CA VAL A 55 10.08 4.68 7.54
C VAL A 55 9.67 3.22 7.64
N LEU A 56 8.77 2.80 6.76
CA LEU A 56 8.35 1.41 6.63
C LEU A 56 9.20 0.76 5.56
N GLU A 57 9.87 -0.32 5.90
CA GLU A 57 10.56 -1.18 4.95
C GLU A 57 9.71 -2.41 4.71
N VAL A 58 9.26 -2.57 3.47
CA VAL A 58 8.50 -3.75 3.04
C VAL A 58 9.35 -4.49 2.03
N ARG A 59 9.48 -5.81 2.19
CA ARG A 59 10.14 -6.68 1.22
C ARG A 59 9.12 -7.68 0.73
N GLU A 60 8.80 -7.64 -0.55
CA GLU A 60 7.90 -8.58 -1.20
C GLU A 60 8.51 -8.96 -2.55
N LEU A 61 8.59 -10.27 -2.81
CA LEU A 61 9.24 -10.84 -3.99
C LEU A 61 10.69 -10.32 -4.14
N GLU A 62 10.93 -9.49 -5.16
CA GLU A 62 12.24 -8.91 -5.51
C GLU A 62 12.29 -7.39 -5.32
N ARG A 63 11.25 -6.79 -4.72
CA ARG A 63 11.18 -5.35 -4.52
C ARG A 63 11.24 -5.00 -3.03
N ASP A 64 12.15 -4.08 -2.74
CA ASP A 64 12.28 -3.44 -1.44
C ASP A 64 11.64 -2.05 -1.53
N TRP A 65 10.58 -1.82 -0.75
CA TRP A 65 9.98 -0.50 -0.60
C TRP A 65 10.46 0.16 0.68
N ARG A 66 10.76 1.45 0.60
CA ARG A 66 11.00 2.34 1.75
C ARG A 66 9.98 3.47 1.72
N ILE A 67 9.02 3.42 2.62
CA ILE A 67 7.84 4.28 2.60
C ILE A 67 7.85 5.18 3.84
N PRO A 68 8.12 6.48 3.69
CA PRO A 68 7.95 7.44 4.77
C PRO A 68 6.47 7.52 5.18
N ALA A 69 6.21 7.41 6.49
CA ALA A 69 4.87 7.43 7.04
C ALA A 69 4.82 8.19 8.38
N ILE A 70 3.62 8.62 8.75
CA ILE A 70 3.31 9.24 10.03
C ILE A 70 2.33 8.38 10.82
N VAL A 71 2.58 8.19 12.12
CA VAL A 71 1.65 7.51 13.01
C VAL A 71 0.43 8.40 13.22
N VAL A 72 -0.76 7.90 12.89
CA VAL A 72 -2.02 8.65 13.01
C VAL A 72 -2.86 8.20 14.21
N HIS A 73 -2.72 6.95 14.64
CA HIS A 73 -3.31 6.45 15.89
C HIS A 73 -2.55 5.22 16.38
N GLN A 74 -2.78 4.86 17.64
CA GLN A 74 -2.27 3.66 18.28
C GLN A 74 -3.39 3.00 19.10
N ASP A 75 -3.36 1.68 19.20
CA ASP A 75 -4.25 0.89 20.03
C ASP A 75 -3.44 -0.21 20.76
N SER A 76 -4.14 -1.12 21.46
CA SER A 76 -3.49 -2.21 22.21
C SER A 76 -2.87 -3.31 21.34
N SER A 77 -3.22 -3.37 20.06
CA SER A 77 -2.76 -4.36 19.08
C SER A 77 -1.73 -3.82 18.09
N GLY A 78 -1.61 -2.51 17.94
CA GLY A 78 -0.72 -1.94 16.96
C GLY A 78 -0.85 -0.44 16.73
N ILE A 79 -0.40 -0.01 15.56
CA ILE A 79 -0.37 1.39 15.13
C ILE A 79 -0.96 1.55 13.73
N GLY A 80 -1.75 2.61 13.55
CA GLY A 80 -2.17 3.07 12.24
C GLY A 80 -1.20 4.11 11.71
N VAL A 81 -0.76 3.94 10.47
CA VAL A 81 0.16 4.85 9.80
C VAL A 81 -0.42 5.37 8.49
N MET A 82 -0.13 6.61 8.18
CA MET A 82 -0.47 7.26 6.91
C MET A 82 0.82 7.51 6.13
N PHE A 83 0.86 7.14 4.86
CA PHE A 83 2.01 7.38 4.02
C PHE A 83 2.13 8.88 3.71
N ARG A 84 3.35 9.37 3.55
CA ARG A 84 3.58 10.77 3.15
C ARG A 84 3.21 11.02 1.69
N GLU A 85 3.35 10.00 0.87
CA GLU A 85 3.00 9.97 -0.54
C GLU A 85 2.20 8.70 -0.82
N THR A 86 1.23 8.80 -1.72
CA THR A 86 0.36 7.69 -2.11
C THR A 86 1.18 6.56 -2.73
N GLN A 87 0.94 5.32 -2.33
CA GLN A 87 1.68 4.13 -2.80
C GLN A 87 0.75 3.17 -3.56
N PRO A 88 0.32 3.51 -4.79
CA PRO A 88 -0.54 2.64 -5.58
C PRO A 88 0.17 1.32 -5.96
N GLU A 89 1.48 1.32 -6.14
CA GLU A 89 2.25 0.13 -6.52
C GLU A 89 2.29 -0.90 -5.39
N LEU A 90 2.33 -0.45 -4.13
CA LEU A 90 2.28 -1.35 -2.97
C LEU A 90 0.94 -2.11 -2.92
N LEU A 91 -0.14 -1.46 -3.36
CA LEU A 91 -1.45 -2.09 -3.48
C LEU A 91 -1.48 -3.11 -4.62
N HIS A 92 -0.74 -2.91 -5.70
CA HIS A 92 -0.77 -3.78 -6.87
C HIS A 92 0.36 -4.80 -6.95
N ALA A 93 1.30 -4.82 -5.98
CA ALA A 93 2.45 -5.74 -5.99
C ALA A 93 2.10 -7.25 -6.02
N ASN A 94 0.84 -7.63 -5.70
CA ASN A 94 0.33 -9.01 -5.87
C ASN A 94 -0.61 -9.17 -7.10
N ALA A 95 -0.94 -8.10 -7.82
CA ALA A 95 -1.85 -8.15 -8.95
C ALA A 95 -1.16 -8.57 -10.27
N ASP A 96 0.16 -8.63 -10.29
CA ASP A 96 0.94 -8.99 -11.49
C ASP A 96 0.84 -10.49 -11.85
N GLU A 97 0.29 -11.34 -10.96
CA GLU A 97 -0.05 -12.73 -11.32
C GLU A 97 -1.46 -12.90 -11.90
N LEU A 98 -2.28 -11.84 -11.96
CA LEU A 98 -3.65 -11.90 -12.50
C LEU A 98 -4.05 -10.62 -13.26
N ILE A 99 -3.28 -10.24 -14.27
CA ILE A 99 -3.83 -9.44 -15.37
C ILE A 99 -4.42 -10.42 -16.40
N PRO A 100 -5.74 -10.66 -16.47
CA PRO A 100 -6.33 -11.03 -17.74
C PRO A 100 -6.16 -9.81 -18.65
N LEU A 101 -5.41 -9.98 -19.74
CA LEU A 101 -5.37 -9.04 -20.86
C LEU A 101 -6.77 -8.50 -21.15
N PRO A 102 -6.94 -7.21 -21.50
CA PRO A 102 -8.20 -6.78 -22.10
C PRO A 102 -8.40 -7.56 -23.41
N LEU A 103 -9.23 -8.61 -23.36
CA LEU A 103 -9.87 -9.23 -24.51
C LEU A 103 -10.78 -8.19 -25.12
N GLY A 104 -10.25 -7.40 -26.06
CA GLY A 104 -11.01 -6.36 -26.74
C GLY A 104 -10.15 -5.32 -27.43
N PHE A 105 -9.13 -5.75 -28.18
CA PHE A 105 -8.65 -4.93 -29.29
C PHE A 105 -8.92 -5.73 -30.56
N ASP A 106 -10.06 -5.47 -31.20
CA ASP A 106 -10.36 -5.97 -32.53
C ASP A 106 -9.56 -5.15 -33.55
N PRO A 107 -8.55 -5.71 -34.24
CA PRO A 107 -7.88 -5.01 -35.34
C PRO A 107 -8.75 -4.95 -36.62
N SER A 108 -10.03 -5.35 -36.56
CA SER A 108 -10.95 -5.38 -37.72
C SER A 108 -11.70 -4.06 -37.95
N ALA A 109 -11.21 -2.93 -37.43
CA ALA A 109 -11.76 -1.60 -37.71
C ALA A 109 -10.84 -0.72 -38.59
N ALA A 110 -9.72 -1.24 -39.10
CA ALA A 110 -8.78 -0.52 -39.97
C ALA A 110 -8.82 -0.95 -41.44
N ALA A 111 -9.93 -1.55 -41.90
CA ALA A 111 -10.17 -1.83 -43.32
C ALA A 111 -11.38 -1.01 -43.79
N GLY A 112 -11.13 0.24 -44.18
CA GLY A 112 -12.23 1.09 -44.64
C GLY A 112 -11.89 2.54 -44.91
N LEU A 113 -10.77 2.85 -45.58
CA LEU A 113 -10.76 4.04 -46.44
C LEU A 113 -10.30 3.63 -47.85
N SER A 114 -11.31 3.59 -48.71
CA SER A 114 -11.29 3.21 -50.11
C SER A 114 -10.41 4.16 -50.92
N ALA A 115 -9.59 3.57 -51.79
CA ALA A 115 -9.22 4.21 -53.05
C ALA A 115 -10.46 4.21 -53.96
N ALA A 116 -10.75 5.36 -54.56
CA ALA A 116 -11.45 5.53 -55.84
C ALA A 116 -11.22 6.97 -56.31
#